data_AF-A0A1C6P8S7-F1
#
_entry.id   AF-A0A1C6P8S7-F1
#
_cell.length_a   1.000
_cell.length_b   1.000
_cell.length_c   1.000
_cell.angle_alpha   90.00
_cell.angle_beta   90.00
_cell.angle_gamma   90.00
#
_symmetry.space_group_name_H-M   'P 1'
#
loop_
_entity.id
_entity.type
_entity.pdbx_description
1 polymer ?
#
loop_
_entity_poly.entity_id
_entity_poly.type
_entity_poly.pdbx_seq_one_letter_code
_entity_poly.pdbx_strand_id
1 'polypeptide(L)'
;MSRKRKSSLKVKAAAGVGAAVLAVGIAAVTVGTSQAATENCAGLEQALANNENFIAQQQANPDAQSEARIANRQAVIDNIQQRLQAAGCQ
;
A
#
# COMPACT_ATOMS: atom_id res chain seq x y z
N MET A 1 -17.26 43.39 0.52
CA MET A 1 -16.40 43.85 -0.60
C MET A 1 -15.31 42.81 -0.86
N SER A 2 -15.30 42.28 -2.08
CA SER A 2 -14.35 41.25 -2.58
C SER A 2 -12.97 41.85 -2.86
N ARG A 3 -11.87 41.18 -2.45
CA ARG A 3 -10.52 41.43 -3.00
C ARG A 3 -9.70 40.14 -3.15
N LYS A 4 -9.78 39.62 -4.38
CA LYS A 4 -8.71 39.10 -5.27
C LYS A 4 -7.71 38.08 -4.71
N ARG A 5 -7.84 36.84 -5.21
CA ARG A 5 -6.74 35.90 -5.42
C ARG A 5 -5.72 36.49 -6.41
N LYS A 6 -4.43 36.37 -6.14
CA LYS A 6 -3.39 36.31 -7.18
C LYS A 6 -2.27 35.34 -6.75
N SER A 7 -2.30 34.19 -7.41
CA SER A 7 -1.21 33.24 -7.57
C SER A 7 0.12 33.97 -7.80
N SER A 8 1.16 33.57 -7.07
CA SER A 8 2.54 33.85 -7.46
C SER A 8 3.28 32.53 -7.64
N LEU A 9 3.09 31.95 -8.83
CA LEU A 9 4.05 31.02 -9.41
C LEU A 9 5.43 31.69 -9.43
N LYS A 10 6.36 31.21 -8.62
CA LYS A 10 7.79 31.48 -8.79
C LYS A 10 8.48 30.17 -9.14
N VAL A 11 8.31 29.76 -10.40
CA VAL A 11 9.16 28.76 -11.04
C VAL A 11 10.52 29.42 -11.24
N LYS A 12 11.49 29.09 -10.40
CA LYS A 12 12.89 29.38 -10.66
C LYS A 12 13.48 28.16 -11.35
N ALA A 13 13.68 28.31 -12.66
CA ALA A 13 14.55 27.45 -13.43
C ALA A 13 15.98 27.52 -12.88
N ALA A 14 16.58 26.37 -12.64
CA ALA A 14 18.03 26.22 -12.61
C ALA A 14 18.37 25.05 -13.55
N ALA A 15 18.83 25.42 -14.74
CA ALA A 15 19.47 24.50 -15.66
C ALA A 15 20.80 24.06 -15.05
N GLY A 16 20.98 22.75 -14.92
CA GLY A 16 22.24 22.12 -14.54
C GLY A 16 22.44 20.89 -15.41
N VAL A 17 23.11 21.07 -16.55
CA VAL A 17 23.60 20.00 -17.40
C VAL A 17 24.71 19.28 -16.64
N GLY A 18 24.47 18.01 -16.32
CA GLY A 18 25.44 17.10 -15.74
C GLY A 18 25.24 15.70 -16.32
N ALA A 19 25.61 15.53 -17.60
CA ALA A 19 25.73 14.22 -18.20
C ALA A 19 26.99 13.54 -17.62
N ALA A 20 26.81 12.68 -16.62
CA ALA A 20 27.78 11.67 -16.25
C ALA A 20 27.18 10.30 -16.60
N VAL A 21 27.46 9.84 -17.82
CA VAL A 21 27.22 8.46 -18.23
C VAL A 21 28.30 7.61 -17.54
N LEU A 22 27.96 7.00 -16.41
CA LEU A 22 28.70 5.86 -15.88
C LEU A 22 27.99 4.59 -16.34
N ALA A 23 28.39 4.10 -17.50
CA ALA A 23 28.13 2.74 -17.93
C ALA A 23 29.00 1.81 -17.08
N VAL A 24 28.43 1.21 -16.03
CA VAL A 24 29.02 0.06 -15.33
C VAL A 24 27.93 -0.98 -15.14
N GLY A 25 28.04 -2.06 -15.92
CA GLY A 25 27.39 -3.34 -15.69
C GLY A 25 25.87 -3.35 -15.68
N ILE A 26 25.27 -3.62 -16.84
CA ILE A 26 23.96 -4.28 -16.86
C ILE A 26 24.19 -5.69 -16.29
N ALA A 27 24.20 -5.82 -14.96
CA ALA A 27 23.63 -7.03 -14.40
C ALA A 27 22.17 -6.94 -14.78
N ALA A 28 21.79 -7.66 -15.83
CA ALA A 28 20.41 -7.99 -16.06
C ALA A 28 19.97 -8.69 -14.77
N VAL A 29 19.43 -7.92 -13.83
CA VAL A 29 18.46 -8.46 -12.89
C VAL A 29 17.39 -8.93 -13.84
N THR A 30 17.43 -10.23 -14.11
CA THR A 30 16.34 -10.94 -14.75
C THR A 30 15.15 -10.57 -13.91
N VAL A 31 14.39 -9.57 -14.35
CA VAL A 31 13.05 -9.32 -13.88
C VAL A 31 12.33 -10.57 -14.35
N GLY A 32 12.40 -11.61 -13.53
CA GLY A 32 11.60 -12.80 -13.68
C GLY A 32 10.17 -12.34 -13.45
N THR A 33 9.56 -11.74 -14.46
CA THR A 33 8.13 -11.46 -14.56
C THR A 33 7.35 -12.76 -14.76
N SER A 34 7.83 -13.85 -14.18
CA SER A 34 7.29 -15.20 -14.27
C SER A 34 7.27 -15.84 -12.89
N GLN A 35 6.93 -15.05 -11.88
CA GLN A 35 6.32 -15.60 -10.68
C GLN A 35 5.03 -14.80 -10.58
N ALA A 36 3.91 -15.37 -11.02
CA ALA A 36 2.72 -15.19 -10.20
C ALA A 36 3.23 -15.57 -8.81
N ALA A 37 3.56 -14.58 -7.98
CA ALA A 37 4.08 -14.85 -6.66
C ALA A 37 2.99 -15.73 -6.07
N THR A 38 3.28 -17.01 -5.87
CA THR A 38 2.43 -17.88 -5.08
C THR A 38 2.41 -17.20 -3.73
N GLU A 39 1.42 -16.34 -3.52
CA GLU A 39 1.33 -15.59 -2.29
C GLU A 39 1.31 -16.63 -1.17
N ASN A 40 2.11 -16.41 -0.14
CA ASN A 40 2.23 -17.38 0.93
C ASN A 40 0.88 -17.49 1.66
N CYS A 41 0.11 -18.54 1.38
CA CYS A 41 -1.21 -18.79 1.97
C CYS A 41 -1.19 -18.64 3.49
N ALA A 42 -0.21 -19.26 4.17
CA ALA A 42 -0.09 -19.17 5.62
C ALA A 42 0.13 -17.73 6.11
N GLY A 43 0.85 -16.91 5.35
CA GLY A 43 1.03 -15.49 5.66
C GLY A 43 -0.26 -14.68 5.50
N LEU A 44 -1.05 -14.99 4.47
CA LEU A 44 -2.35 -14.36 4.23
C LEU A 44 -3.38 -14.78 5.29
N GLU A 45 -3.46 -16.06 5.64
CA GLU A 45 -4.34 -16.58 6.69
C GLU A 45 -3.98 -16.00 8.06
N GLN A 46 -2.70 -15.92 8.39
CA GLN A 46 -2.26 -15.26 9.62
C GLN A 46 -2.64 -13.77 9.62
N ALA A 47 -2.51 -13.08 8.49
CA ALA A 47 -2.95 -11.70 8.38
C ALA A 47 -4.47 -11.57 8.53
N LEU A 48 -5.26 -12.49 7.97
CA LEU A 48 -6.71 -12.55 8.15
C LEU A 48 -7.07 -12.66 9.63
N ALA A 49 -6.54 -13.69 10.32
CA ALA A 49 -6.78 -13.93 11.74
C ALA A 49 -6.37 -12.74 12.63
N ASN A 50 -5.26 -12.06 12.29
CA ASN A 50 -4.82 -10.87 13.02
C ASN A 50 -5.82 -9.71 12.91
N ASN A 51 -6.42 -9.50 11.73
CA ASN A 51 -7.42 -8.44 11.55
C ASN A 51 -8.74 -8.79 12.24
N GLU A 52 -9.18 -10.05 12.19
CA GLU A 52 -10.37 -10.51 12.92
C GLU A 52 -10.22 -10.35 14.43
N ASN A 53 -9.08 -10.77 14.99
CA ASN A 53 -8.79 -10.60 16.41
C ASN A 53 -8.74 -9.11 16.80
N PHE A 54 -8.16 -8.26 15.95
CA PHE A 54 -8.17 -6.82 16.19
C PHE A 54 -9.60 -6.26 16.24
N ILE A 55 -10.49 -6.68 15.33
CA ILE A 55 -11.90 -6.26 15.34
C ILE A 55 -12.57 -6.73 16.64
N ALA A 56 -12.38 -7.99 17.02
CA ALA A 56 -12.94 -8.53 18.27
C ALA A 56 -12.47 -7.72 19.50
N GLN A 57 -11.19 -7.33 19.55
CA GLN A 57 -10.66 -6.46 20.61
C GLN A 57 -11.28 -5.06 20.61
N GLN A 58 -11.50 -4.47 19.42
CA GLN A 58 -12.19 -3.18 19.29
C GLN A 58 -13.66 -3.25 19.71
N GLN A 59 -14.33 -4.37 19.44
CA GLN A 59 -15.70 -4.61 19.87
C GLN A 59 -15.79 -4.83 21.39
N ALA A 60 -14.81 -5.50 21.99
CA ALA A 60 -14.75 -5.74 23.42
C ALA A 60 -14.42 -4.47 24.23
N ASN A 61 -13.59 -3.59 23.69
CA ASN A 61 -13.15 -2.35 24.34
C ASN A 61 -13.25 -1.16 23.37
N PRO A 62 -14.47 -0.66 23.11
CA PRO A 62 -14.66 0.42 22.15
C PRO A 62 -14.15 1.75 22.70
N ASP A 63 -13.49 2.50 21.82
CA ASP A 63 -13.09 3.89 21.98
C ASP A 63 -13.74 4.78 20.91
N ALA A 64 -13.50 6.09 20.99
CA ALA A 64 -14.08 7.07 20.07
C ALA A 64 -13.72 6.85 18.58
N GLN A 65 -12.71 6.04 18.29
CA GLN A 65 -12.23 5.72 16.94
C GLN A 65 -12.50 4.27 16.54
N SER A 66 -13.03 3.43 17.43
CA SER A 66 -13.19 1.99 17.17
C SER A 66 -14.02 1.69 15.94
N GLU A 67 -15.10 2.43 15.70
CA GLU A 67 -15.96 2.22 14.52
C GLU A 67 -15.16 2.41 13.21
N ALA A 68 -14.42 3.52 13.10
CA ALA A 68 -13.58 3.79 11.93
C ALA A 68 -12.46 2.76 11.76
N ARG A 69 -11.85 2.31 12.86
CA ARG A 69 -10.80 1.29 12.84
C ARG A 69 -11.35 -0.08 12.44
N ILE A 70 -12.55 -0.44 12.91
CA ILE A 70 -13.24 -1.68 12.51
C ILE A 70 -13.57 -1.63 11.02
N ALA A 71 -14.16 -0.53 10.52
CA ALA A 71 -14.46 -0.38 9.10
C ALA A 71 -13.22 -0.50 8.22
N ASN A 72 -12.10 0.11 8.63
CA ASN A 72 -10.83 -0.04 7.94
C ASN A 72 -10.35 -1.50 7.89
N ARG A 73 -10.47 -2.22 9.02
CA ARG A 73 -10.03 -3.61 9.14
C ARG A 73 -10.91 -4.56 8.35
N GLN A 74 -12.21 -4.28 8.24
CA GLN A 74 -13.11 -5.04 7.39
C GLN A 74 -12.68 -4.95 5.92
N ALA A 75 -12.33 -3.75 5.43
CA ALA A 75 -11.81 -3.60 4.06
C ALA A 75 -10.49 -4.35 3.83
N VAL A 76 -9.63 -4.44 4.85
CA VAL A 76 -8.39 -5.24 4.79
C VAL A 76 -8.70 -6.73 4.75
N ILE A 77 -9.67 -7.21 5.54
CA ILE A 77 -10.14 -8.60 5.52
C ILE A 77 -10.65 -8.96 4.12
N ASP A 78 -11.52 -8.13 3.54
CA ASP A 78 -12.08 -8.38 2.21
C ASP A 78 -10.97 -8.46 1.15
N ASN A 79 -9.95 -7.60 1.23
CA ASN A 79 -8.79 -7.66 0.34
C ASN A 79 -7.95 -8.94 0.52
N ILE A 80 -7.71 -9.37 1.77
CA ILE A 80 -6.96 -10.60 2.05
C ILE A 80 -7.73 -11.81 1.52
N GLN A 81 -9.06 -11.84 1.69
CA GLN A 81 -9.89 -12.93 1.16
C GLN A 81 -9.83 -13.01 -0.37
N GLN A 82 -9.88 -11.88 -1.07
CA GLN A 82 -9.69 -11.85 -2.53
C GLN A 82 -8.32 -12.39 -2.95
N ARG A 83 -7.28 -12.06 -2.18
CA ARG A 83 -5.91 -12.54 -2.43
C ARG A 83 -5.76 -14.04 -2.16
N LEU A 84 -6.36 -14.56 -1.10
CA LEU A 84 -6.41 -16.00 -0.82
C LEU A 84 -7.06 -16.76 -1.99
N GLN A 85 -8.20 -16.27 -2.47
CA GLN A 85 -8.89 -16.85 -3.64
C GLN A 85 -8.03 -16.77 -4.90
N ALA A 86 -7.41 -15.63 -5.18
CA ALA A 86 -6.54 -15.44 -6.33
C ALA A 86 -5.27 -16.31 -6.28
N ALA A 87 -4.77 -16.60 -5.07
CA ALA A 87 -3.64 -17.47 -4.82
C ALA A 87 -4.02 -18.97 -4.79
N GLY A 88 -5.32 -19.31 -4.84
CA GLY A 88 -5.79 -20.69 -4.75
C GLY A 88 -5.59 -21.32 -3.38
N CYS A 89 -5.47 -20.52 -2.32
CA CYS A 89 -5.42 -20.96 -0.94
C CYS A 89 -6.83 -21.41 -0.52
N GLN A 90 -6.97 -22.66 -0.04
CA GLN A 90 -8.23 -23.30 0.35
C GLN A 90 -8.09 -23.93 1.73
#